data_AF-A0A3D3V0I2-F1
#
_entry.id   AF-A0A3D3V0I2-F1
#
_cell.length_a   1.000
_cell.length_b   1.000
_cell.length_c   1.000
_cell.angle_alpha   90.00
_cell.angle_beta   90.00
_cell.angle_gamma   90.00
#
_symmetry.space_group_name_H-M   'P 1'
#
loop_
_entity.id
_entity.type
_entity.pdbx_description
1 polymer ?
#
loop_
_entity_poly.entity_id
_entity_poly.type
_entity_poly.pdbx_seq_one_letter_code
_entity_poly.pdbx_strand_id
1 'polypeptide(L)'
;MSKRLGRGLDVFLSEPSEEQLFRNAVELEERGDWLMAFHLYMRVINMGGSYKVKALNNAAAILAEHGFLDRAIEFLEEALLMDPTNDQIKENLKALKEE
;
A
#
# COMPACT_ATOMS: atom_id res chain seq x y z
N MET A 1 11.47 -11.81 -29.51
CA MET A 1 10.27 -11.86 -30.36
C MET A 1 9.05 -12.03 -29.46
N SER A 2 8.37 -10.94 -29.08
CA SER A 2 7.10 -11.06 -28.34
C SER A 2 6.04 -11.64 -29.28
N LYS A 3 5.55 -12.84 -28.96
CA LYS A 3 4.30 -13.33 -29.54
C LYS A 3 3.22 -12.36 -29.07
N ARG A 4 2.68 -11.55 -29.98
CA ARG A 4 1.48 -10.73 -29.69
C ARG A 4 0.37 -11.74 -29.37
N LEU A 5 0.04 -11.85 -28.10
CA LEU A 5 -1.16 -12.55 -27.67
C LEU A 5 -2.35 -11.72 -28.21
N GLY A 6 -3.50 -12.35 -28.43
CA GLY A 6 -4.66 -11.61 -28.91
C GLY A 6 -4.97 -10.45 -27.95
N ARG A 7 -5.45 -9.31 -28.46
CA ARG A 7 -5.75 -8.09 -27.65
C ARG A 7 -6.57 -8.34 -26.38
N GLY A 8 -7.37 -9.42 -26.34
CA GLY A 8 -8.13 -9.82 -25.15
C GLY A 8 -7.30 -10.58 -24.10
N LEU A 9 -6.28 -11.35 -24.50
CA LEU A 9 -5.39 -12.08 -23.59
C LEU A 9 -4.35 -11.17 -22.95
N ASP A 10 -3.93 -10.11 -23.65
CA ASP A 10 -3.02 -9.10 -23.11
C ASP A 10 -3.58 -8.49 -21.81
N VAL A 11 -4.91 -8.30 -21.71
CA VAL A 11 -5.60 -7.77 -20.52
C VAL A 11 -5.60 -8.76 -19.35
N PHE A 12 -5.64 -10.07 -19.61
CA PHE A 12 -5.61 -11.10 -18.57
C PHE A 12 -4.20 -11.46 -18.11
N LEU A 13 -3.20 -11.19 -18.95
CA LEU A 13 -1.80 -11.56 -18.72
C LEU A 13 -0.91 -10.35 -18.41
N SER A 14 -1.43 -9.13 -18.56
CA SER A 14 -0.75 -7.93 -18.09
C SER A 14 -0.78 -7.91 -16.56
N GLU A 15 0.40 -7.86 -15.95
CA GLU A 15 0.50 -7.53 -14.53
C GLU A 15 -0.22 -6.20 -14.27
N PRO A 16 -1.09 -6.13 -13.26
CA PRO A 16 -1.81 -4.91 -12.93
C PRO A 16 -0.83 -3.77 -12.63
N SER A 17 -1.16 -2.56 -13.08
CA SER A 17 -0.33 -1.40 -12.79
C SER A 17 -0.30 -1.12 -11.28
N GLU A 18 0.74 -0.41 -10.84
CA GLU A 18 0.86 0.02 -9.43
C GLU A 18 -0.38 0.79 -8.98
N GLU A 19 -0.87 1.72 -9.81
CA GLU A 19 -2.09 2.48 -9.55
C GLU A 19 -3.33 1.58 -9.43
N GLN A 20 -3.45 0.56 -10.30
CA GLN A 20 -4.59 -0.35 -10.26
C GLN A 20 -4.55 -1.24 -9.01
N LEU A 21 -3.37 -1.72 -8.62
CA LEU A 21 -3.19 -2.43 -7.35
C LEU A 21 -3.56 -1.56 -6.15
N PHE A 22 -3.10 -0.29 -6.14
CA PHE A 22 -3.41 0.64 -5.07
C PHE A 22 -4.91 0.93 -4.97
N ARG A 23 -5.58 1.21 -6.09
CA ARG A 23 -7.04 1.41 -6.10
C ARG A 23 -7.81 0.20 -5.57
N ASN A 24 -7.45 -1.00 -6.04
CA ASN A 24 -8.09 -2.23 -5.57
C ASN A 24 -7.86 -2.46 -4.07
N ALA A 25 -6.68 -2.10 -3.55
CA ALA A 25 -6.40 -2.20 -2.12
C ALA A 25 -7.34 -1.32 -1.29
N VAL A 26 -7.52 -0.05 -1.71
CA VAL A 26 -8.46 0.89 -1.07
C VAL A 26 -9.89 0.35 -1.10
N GLU A 27 -10.37 -0.15 -2.25
CA GLU A 27 -11.72 -0.71 -2.36
C GLU A 27 -11.95 -1.92 -1.44
N LEU A 28 -10.93 -2.75 -1.24
CA LEU A 28 -11.00 -3.91 -0.33
C LEU A 28 -10.99 -3.47 1.13
N GLU A 29 -10.18 -2.48 1.47
CA GLU A 29 -10.14 -1.88 2.81
C GLU A 29 -11.50 -1.30 3.19
N GLU A 30 -12.14 -0.54 2.30
CA GLU A 30 -13.49 0.01 2.49
C GLU A 30 -14.57 -1.07 2.69
N ARG A 31 -14.35 -2.28 2.16
CA ARG A 31 -15.26 -3.44 2.34
C ARG A 31 -14.96 -4.23 3.61
N GLY A 32 -13.88 -3.91 4.32
CA GLY A 32 -13.42 -4.65 5.49
C GLY A 32 -12.57 -5.87 5.17
N ASP A 33 -12.21 -6.10 3.89
CA ASP A 33 -11.33 -7.19 3.45
C ASP A 33 -9.85 -6.85 3.67
N TRP A 34 -9.51 -6.44 4.90
CA TRP A 34 -8.23 -5.82 5.26
C TRP A 34 -7.01 -6.71 4.98
N LEU A 35 -7.12 -8.03 5.11
CA LEU A 35 -6.03 -8.97 4.77
C LEU A 35 -5.65 -8.89 3.29
N MET A 36 -6.65 -8.81 2.41
CA MET A 36 -6.42 -8.71 0.97
C MET A 36 -5.95 -7.30 0.60
N ALA A 37 -6.52 -6.26 1.22
CA ALA A 37 -6.03 -4.89 1.06
C ALA A 37 -4.55 -4.77 1.43
N PHE A 38 -4.15 -5.29 2.60
CA PHE A 38 -2.76 -5.32 3.05
C PHE A 38 -1.86 -6.07 2.06
N HIS A 39 -2.29 -7.22 1.55
CA HIS A 39 -1.55 -7.95 0.53
C HIS A 39 -1.29 -7.10 -0.74
N LEU A 40 -2.31 -6.38 -1.22
CA LEU A 40 -2.16 -5.52 -2.38
C LEU A 40 -1.28 -4.29 -2.10
N TYR A 41 -1.39 -3.67 -0.92
CA TYR A 41 -0.48 -2.60 -0.52
C TYR A 41 0.97 -3.09 -0.49
N MET A 42 1.24 -4.29 0.04
CA MET A 42 2.58 -4.88 0.01
C MET A 42 3.10 -5.10 -1.42
N ARG A 43 2.24 -5.48 -2.37
CA ARG A 43 2.63 -5.55 -3.79
C ARG A 43 3.01 -4.17 -4.32
N VAL A 44 2.23 -3.12 -4.03
CA VAL A 44 2.54 -1.74 -4.42
C VAL A 44 3.88 -1.29 -3.82
N ILE A 45 4.13 -1.57 -2.55
CA ILE A 45 5.38 -1.24 -1.86
C ILE A 45 6.58 -1.89 -2.57
N ASN A 46 6.45 -3.17 -2.95
CA ASN A 46 7.50 -3.92 -3.65
C ASN A 46 7.74 -3.43 -5.08
N MET A 47 6.77 -2.80 -5.73
CA MET A 47 6.96 -2.19 -7.06
C MET A 47 7.81 -0.92 -6.99
N GLY A 48 7.84 -0.25 -5.84
CA GLY A 48 8.76 0.87 -5.59
C GLY A 48 8.45 2.17 -6.34
N GLY A 49 7.22 2.32 -6.86
CA GLY A 49 6.83 3.47 -7.67
C GLY A 49 6.21 4.61 -6.88
N SER A 50 5.37 5.41 -7.54
CA SER A 50 4.84 6.66 -7.00
C SER A 50 3.79 6.47 -5.91
N TYR A 51 3.22 5.27 -5.80
CA TYR A 51 2.22 4.94 -4.78
C TYR A 51 2.85 4.33 -3.53
N LYS A 52 4.15 4.01 -3.53
CA LYS A 52 4.85 3.39 -2.40
C LYS A 52 4.58 4.09 -1.06
N VAL A 53 4.73 5.42 -1.01
CA VAL A 53 4.54 6.21 0.23
C VAL A 53 3.11 6.09 0.76
N LYS A 54 2.11 6.18 -0.12
CA LYS A 54 0.69 6.04 0.26
C LYS A 54 0.37 4.61 0.70
N ALA A 55 0.93 3.61 0.01
CA ALA A 55 0.73 2.21 0.35
C ALA A 55 1.36 1.85 1.71
N LEU A 56 2.54 2.37 2.03
CA LEU A 56 3.14 2.23 3.37
C LEU A 56 2.25 2.83 4.45
N ASN A 57 1.74 4.05 4.23
CA ASN A 57 0.86 4.71 5.19
C ASN A 57 -0.44 3.92 5.45
N ASN A 58 -1.11 3.44 4.39
CA ASN A 58 -2.36 2.68 4.54
C ASN A 58 -2.11 1.28 5.12
N ALA A 59 -1.03 0.61 4.72
CA ALA A 59 -0.65 -0.67 5.31
C ALA A 59 -0.32 -0.54 6.80
N ALA A 60 0.30 0.57 7.21
CA ALA A 60 0.55 0.87 8.62
C ALA A 60 -0.74 1.10 9.41
N ALA A 61 -1.73 1.81 8.84
CA ALA A 61 -3.04 1.98 9.46
C ALA A 61 -3.72 0.62 9.73
N ILE A 62 -3.75 -0.27 8.72
CA ILE A 62 -4.29 -1.63 8.88
C ILE A 62 -3.55 -2.40 9.99
N LEU A 63 -2.21 -2.32 10.02
CA LEU A 63 -1.41 -2.99 11.05
C LEU A 63 -1.73 -2.46 12.45
N ALA A 64 -1.88 -1.14 12.59
CA ALA A 64 -2.22 -0.51 13.86
C ALA A 64 -3.60 -0.94 14.37
N GLU A 65 -4.62 -0.90 13.51
CA GLU A 65 -5.99 -1.35 13.85
C GLU A 65 -6.05 -2.79 14.34
N HIS A 66 -5.10 -3.63 13.91
CA HIS A 66 -5.03 -5.04 14.27
C HIS A 66 -3.94 -5.34 15.33
N GLY A 67 -3.42 -4.32 16.00
CA GLY A 67 -2.51 -4.45 17.15
C GLY A 67 -1.04 -4.69 16.81
N PHE A 68 -0.65 -4.62 15.54
CA PHE A 68 0.74 -4.77 15.10
C PHE A 68 1.49 -3.43 15.11
N LEU A 69 1.50 -2.77 16.28
CA LEU A 69 1.96 -1.39 16.45
C LEU A 69 3.43 -1.18 16.03
N ASP A 70 4.33 -2.09 16.42
CA ASP A 70 5.75 -2.00 16.09
C ASP A 70 5.98 -1.96 14.56
N ARG A 71 5.26 -2.82 13.82
CA ARG A 71 5.34 -2.87 12.35
C ARG A 71 4.68 -1.67 11.69
N ALA A 72 3.58 -1.17 12.25
CA ALA A 72 2.95 0.04 11.77
C ALA A 72 3.90 1.25 11.89
N ILE A 73 4.60 1.37 13.03
CA ILE A 73 5.62 2.40 13.26
C ILE A 73 6.76 2.28 12.24
N GLU A 74 7.31 1.07 12.03
CA GLU A 74 8.36 0.84 11.03
C GLU A 74 7.94 1.32 9.63
N PHE A 75 6.71 1.03 9.21
CA PHE A 75 6.19 1.41 7.89
C PHE A 75 6.01 2.92 7.76
N LEU A 76 5.50 3.58 8.82
CA LEU A 76 5.35 5.03 8.85
C LEU A 76 6.71 5.75 8.88
N GLU A 77 7.71 5.19 9.57
CA GLU A 77 9.07 5.72 9.55
C GLU A 77 9.70 5.59 8.16
N GLU A 78 9.52 4.46 7.48
CA GLU A 78 9.95 4.30 6.09
C GLU A 78 9.25 5.30 5.16
N ALA A 79 7.94 5.48 5.31
CA ALA A 79 7.16 6.43 4.51
C ALA A 79 7.59 7.88 4.75
N LEU A 80 7.87 8.25 6.00
CA LEU A 80 8.32 9.58 6.39
C LEU A 80 9.72 9.90 5.85
N LEU A 81 10.61 8.90 5.78
CA LEU A 81 11.93 9.07 5.16
C LEU A 81 11.82 9.42 3.67
N MET A 82 10.80 8.91 2.98
CA MET A 82 10.55 9.19 1.56
C MET A 82 9.81 10.50 1.31
N ASP A 83 8.86 10.86 2.17
CA ASP A 83 8.13 12.13 2.12
C ASP A 83 8.10 12.79 3.51
N PRO A 84 9.19 13.50 3.89
CA PRO A 84 9.29 14.15 5.20
C PRO A 84 8.27 15.28 5.41
N THR A 85 7.65 15.76 4.33
CA THR A 85 6.66 16.83 4.37
C THR A 85 5.23 16.33 4.52
N ASN A 86 5.01 15.02 4.52
CA ASN A 86 3.68 14.44 4.62
C ASN A 86 3.12 14.55 6.04
N ASP A 87 2.15 15.44 6.24
CA ASP A 87 1.58 15.68 7.57
C ASP A 87 0.72 14.50 8.06
N GLN A 88 0.05 13.78 7.16
CA GLN A 88 -0.73 12.59 7.53
C GLN A 88 0.15 11.50 8.15
N ILE A 89 1.33 11.24 7.56
CA ILE A 89 2.27 10.25 8.09
C ILE A 89 2.78 10.66 9.48
N LYS A 90 3.07 11.95 9.67
CA LYS A 90 3.52 12.47 10.99
C LYS A 90 2.44 12.33 12.04
N GLU A 91 1.18 12.63 11.70
CA GLU A 91 0.04 12.49 12.59
C GLU A 91 -0.17 11.03 12.99
N ASN A 92 -0.16 10.11 12.02
CA ASN A 92 -0.28 8.68 12.29
C ASN A 92 0.86 8.17 13.18
N LEU A 93 2.11 8.56 12.89
CA LEU A 93 3.27 8.13 13.68
C LEU A 93 3.23 8.69 15.11
N LYS A 94 2.77 9.94 15.26
CA LYS A 94 2.60 10.56 16.57
C LYS A 94 1.53 9.82 17.38
N ALA A 95 0.37 9.55 16.79
CA ALA A 95 -0.71 8.82 17.44
C ALA A 95 -0.24 7.46 17.98
N LEU A 96 0.50 6.68 17.18
CA LEU A 96 0.99 5.36 17.62
C LEU A 96 2.11 5.40 18.66
N LYS A 97 2.85 6.51 18.77
CA LYS A 97 3.92 6.67 19.78
C LYS A 97 3.42 7.25 21.10
N GLU A 98 2.20 7.78 21.12
CA GLU A 98 1.55 8.36 22.30
C GLU A 98 0.63 7.36 23.02
N GLU A 99 0.33 6.20 22.42
CA GLU A 99 -0.36 5.05 23.05
C GLU A 99 0.57 4.19 23.93
#